data_AF-A0A317HN10-F1
#
_entry.id   AF-A0A317HN10-F1
#
_cell.length_a   1.000
_cell.length_b   1.000
_cell.length_c   1.000
_cell.angle_alpha   90.00
_cell.angle_beta   90.00
_cell.angle_gamma   90.00
#
_symmetry.space_group_name_H-M   'P 1'
#
loop_
_entity.id
_entity.type
_entity.pdbx_description
1 polymer ?
#
loop_
_entity_poly.entity_id
_entity_poly.type
_entity_poly.pdbx_seq_one_letter_code
_entity_poly.pdbx_strand_id
1 'polypeptide(L)'
;MARLALDATERPWALTGADLARAREAGLDDAGILHAILQTSLFGHLNRIADAVGVEADYPDSFGAPRVEPSTPPYLWPECVPDPGARRPIDLASRVGAVDLLAAWRKYSLDRDSTVLTRRHRAVIAYAVAVRLGDMSVTQTERHTPLETVLVDLADVVTLAPWRLGPEAFAPLRAAGLEEDAQVFDAVATASSCTVFSRIAVTLAALAR
;
A
#
# COMPACT_ATOMS: atom_id res chain seq x y z
N MET A 1 -16.95 2.66 -11.76
CA MET A 1 -15.64 1.97 -11.64
C MET A 1 -14.46 2.94 -11.47
N ALA A 2 -14.22 3.89 -12.39
CA ALA A 2 -13.07 4.82 -12.30
C ALA A 2 -12.99 5.60 -10.97
N ARG A 3 -14.13 6.14 -10.49
CA ARG A 3 -14.18 6.85 -9.20
C ARG A 3 -13.84 5.95 -7.99
N LEU A 4 -14.37 4.73 -7.97
CA LEU A 4 -14.05 3.76 -6.91
C LEU A 4 -12.54 3.44 -6.89
N ALA A 5 -11.94 3.26 -8.07
CA ALA A 5 -10.50 3.02 -8.20
C ALA A 5 -9.67 4.22 -7.72
N LEU A 6 -10.08 5.45 -8.06
CA LEU A 6 -9.44 6.67 -7.56
C LEU A 6 -9.51 6.76 -6.04
N ASP A 7 -10.71 6.64 -5.48
CA ASP A 7 -10.95 6.74 -4.04
C ASP A 7 -10.23 5.63 -3.26
N ALA A 8 -10.20 4.39 -3.78
CA ALA A 8 -9.45 3.28 -3.18
C ALA A 8 -7.92 3.48 -3.25
N THR A 9 -7.41 4.29 -4.18
CA THR A 9 -5.99 4.60 -4.30
C THR A 9 -5.57 5.73 -3.37
N GLU A 10 -6.32 6.84 -3.41
CA GLU A 10 -5.97 8.11 -2.78
C GLU A 10 -6.43 8.21 -1.33
N ARG A 11 -7.63 7.67 -1.03
CA ARG A 11 -8.29 7.81 0.27
C ARG A 11 -9.13 6.57 0.61
N PRO A 12 -8.54 5.37 0.65
CA PRO A 12 -9.28 4.13 0.90
C PRO A 12 -10.10 4.15 2.19
N TRP A 13 -9.63 4.89 3.21
CA TRP A 13 -10.31 5.09 4.50
C TRP A 13 -11.52 6.03 4.44
N ALA A 14 -11.80 6.70 3.31
CA ALA A 14 -12.92 7.61 3.15
C ALA A 14 -14.15 6.97 2.48
N LEU A 15 -14.01 5.74 1.96
CA LEU A 15 -15.10 5.01 1.32
C LEU A 15 -16.18 4.59 2.32
N THR A 16 -17.43 4.56 1.89
CA THR A 16 -18.60 4.26 2.75
C THR A 16 -19.55 3.28 2.06
N GLY A 17 -20.56 2.81 2.78
CA GLY A 17 -21.69 2.07 2.22
C GLY A 17 -22.46 2.86 1.15
N ALA A 18 -22.41 4.19 1.17
CA ALA A 18 -22.96 5.01 0.10
C ALA A 18 -22.14 4.89 -1.21
N ASP A 19 -20.81 4.75 -1.12
CA ASP A 19 -19.97 4.45 -2.29
C ASP A 19 -20.26 3.05 -2.84
N LEU A 20 -20.48 2.08 -1.95
CA LEU A 20 -20.90 0.73 -2.31
C LEU A 20 -22.26 0.73 -3.04
N ALA A 21 -23.25 1.44 -2.50
CA ALA A 21 -24.57 1.57 -3.12
C ALA A 21 -24.47 2.19 -4.53
N ARG A 22 -23.70 3.28 -4.68
CA ARG A 22 -23.45 3.91 -5.99
C ARG A 22 -22.79 2.96 -6.99
N ALA A 23 -21.84 2.14 -6.53
CA ALA A 23 -21.18 1.16 -7.40
C ALA A 23 -22.17 0.09 -7.89
N ARG A 24 -23.07 -0.38 -7.03
CA ARG A 24 -24.13 -1.33 -7.37
C ARG A 24 -25.18 -0.73 -8.31
N GLU A 25 -25.59 0.51 -8.08
CA GLU A 25 -26.49 1.25 -8.98
C GLU A 25 -25.88 1.44 -10.38
N ALA A 26 -24.55 1.56 -10.47
CA ALA A 26 -23.82 1.60 -11.73
C ALA A 26 -23.65 0.20 -12.39
N GLY A 27 -24.27 -0.84 -11.85
CA GLY A 27 -24.28 -2.20 -12.41
C GLY A 27 -23.11 -3.10 -11.99
N LEU A 28 -22.29 -2.69 -11.01
CA LEU A 28 -21.24 -3.56 -10.47
C LEU A 28 -21.81 -4.48 -9.39
N ASP A 29 -21.59 -5.78 -9.54
CA ASP A 29 -21.81 -6.74 -8.46
C ASP A 29 -20.63 -6.70 -7.45
N ASP A 30 -20.81 -7.38 -6.31
CA ASP A 30 -19.80 -7.39 -5.25
C ASP A 30 -18.47 -8.00 -5.73
N ALA A 31 -18.53 -8.97 -6.66
CA ALA A 31 -17.34 -9.56 -7.27
C ALA A 31 -16.58 -8.55 -8.15
N GLY A 32 -17.29 -7.75 -8.95
CA GLY A 32 -16.73 -6.68 -9.77
C GLY A 32 -16.13 -5.54 -8.92
N ILE A 33 -16.78 -5.19 -7.81
CA ILE A 33 -16.27 -4.21 -6.85
C ILE A 33 -15.01 -4.72 -6.16
N LEU A 34 -15.02 -5.96 -5.66
CA LEU A 34 -13.84 -6.61 -5.09
C LEU A 34 -12.69 -6.66 -6.11
N HIS A 35 -12.99 -7.04 -7.35
CA HIS A 35 -11.98 -7.11 -8.41
C HIS A 35 -11.35 -5.74 -8.67
N ALA A 36 -12.14 -4.67 -8.74
CA ALA A 36 -11.62 -3.32 -8.91
C ALA A 36 -10.67 -2.93 -7.76
N ILE A 37 -11.03 -3.21 -6.51
CA ILE A 37 -10.19 -2.93 -5.33
C ILE A 37 -8.84 -3.68 -5.41
N LEU A 38 -8.89 -4.98 -5.70
CA LEU A 38 -7.70 -5.83 -5.82
C LEU A 38 -6.79 -5.34 -6.97
N GLN A 39 -7.39 -5.07 -8.13
CA GLN A 39 -6.66 -4.66 -9.33
C GLN A 39 -6.00 -3.30 -9.15
N THR A 40 -6.74 -2.31 -8.64
CA THR A 40 -6.19 -0.99 -8.33
C THR A 40 -5.03 -1.07 -7.35
N SER A 41 -5.15 -1.90 -6.30
CA SER A 41 -4.09 -2.10 -5.32
C SER A 41 -2.84 -2.73 -5.98
N LEU A 42 -3.03 -3.74 -6.83
CA LEU A 42 -1.96 -4.41 -7.58
C LEU A 42 -1.25 -3.47 -8.56
N PHE A 43 -1.98 -2.69 -9.37
CA PHE A 43 -1.37 -1.73 -10.29
C PHE A 43 -0.60 -0.65 -9.53
N GLY A 44 -1.10 -0.21 -8.37
CA GLY A 44 -0.36 0.66 -7.48
C GLY A 44 0.99 0.08 -7.05
N HIS A 45 1.08 -1.23 -6.81
CA HIS A 45 2.33 -1.92 -6.53
C HIS A 45 3.25 -1.99 -7.75
N LEU A 46 2.72 -2.36 -8.92
CA LEU A 46 3.50 -2.48 -10.16
C LEU A 46 4.13 -1.15 -10.56
N ASN A 47 3.39 -0.04 -10.45
CA ASN A 47 3.91 1.29 -10.75
C ASN A 47 5.06 1.67 -9.81
N ARG A 48 4.91 1.40 -8.50
CA ARG A 48 6.00 1.61 -7.52
C ARG A 48 7.24 0.78 -7.83
N ILE A 49 7.06 -0.45 -8.30
CA ILE A 49 8.17 -1.29 -8.73
C ILE A 49 8.84 -0.70 -9.97
N ALA A 50 8.06 -0.26 -10.97
CA ALA A 50 8.58 0.38 -12.17
C ALA A 50 9.39 1.65 -11.86
N ASP A 51 8.86 2.53 -11.00
CA ASP A 51 9.55 3.71 -10.51
C ASP A 51 10.88 3.32 -9.83
N ALA A 52 10.86 2.28 -9.00
CA ALA A 52 12.04 1.84 -8.25
C ALA A 52 13.16 1.27 -9.12
N VAL A 53 12.82 0.62 -10.24
CA VAL A 53 13.80 0.08 -11.19
C VAL A 53 14.16 1.06 -12.31
N GLY A 54 13.61 2.28 -12.28
CA GLY A 54 13.89 3.31 -13.27
C GLY A 54 13.38 2.98 -14.67
N VAL A 55 12.26 2.25 -14.78
CA VAL A 55 11.61 2.03 -16.08
C VAL A 55 11.07 3.37 -16.56
N GLU A 56 11.72 3.93 -17.59
CA GLU A 56 11.25 5.13 -18.26
C GLU A 56 9.98 4.82 -19.07
N ALA A 57 9.00 5.72 -19.02
CA ALA A 57 7.82 5.64 -19.87
C ALA A 57 8.24 5.85 -21.34
N ASP A 58 7.84 4.93 -22.22
CA ASP A 58 8.09 4.99 -23.66
C ASP A 58 7.02 5.80 -24.43
N TYR A 59 6.10 6.43 -23.69
CA TYR A 59 5.04 7.29 -24.20
C TYR A 59 5.21 8.73 -23.70
N PRO A 60 4.69 9.74 -24.44
CA PRO A 60 4.73 11.12 -23.99
C PRO A 60 4.03 11.24 -22.65
N ASP A 61 4.75 11.72 -21.63
CA ASP A 61 4.17 12.03 -20.32
C ASP A 61 3.18 13.20 -20.47
N SER A 62 1.93 12.84 -20.72
CA SER A 62 0.83 13.79 -20.91
C SER A 62 0.25 14.26 -19.58
N PHE A 63 0.70 13.68 -18.46
CA PHE A 63 0.17 13.95 -17.12
C PHE A 63 1.15 14.75 -16.25
N GLY A 64 2.44 14.75 -16.60
CA GLY A 64 3.50 15.43 -15.86
C GLY A 64 3.78 14.73 -14.53
N ALA A 65 4.88 15.11 -13.86
CA ALA A 65 5.09 14.73 -12.47
C ALA A 65 3.86 15.19 -11.66
N PRO A 66 3.21 14.29 -10.89
CA PRO A 66 2.07 14.69 -10.07
C PRO A 66 2.45 15.90 -9.22
N ARG A 67 1.54 16.89 -9.10
CA ARG A 67 1.71 17.92 -8.07
C ARG A 67 1.87 17.17 -6.75
N VAL A 68 2.91 17.50 -5.99
CA VAL A 68 3.15 16.95 -4.65
C VAL A 68 1.94 17.32 -3.80
N GLU A 69 0.96 16.43 -3.72
CA GLU A 69 -0.22 16.56 -2.88
C GLU A 69 -0.83 15.18 -2.57
N PRO A 70 -1.44 15.03 -1.38
CA PRO A 70 -1.86 16.15 -0.55
C PRO A 70 -0.90 16.46 0.60
N SER A 71 -0.79 17.77 0.82
CA SER A 71 -0.50 18.46 2.07
C SER A 71 -1.49 18.14 3.20
N THR A 72 -2.05 16.92 3.25
CA THR A 72 -2.96 16.47 4.30
C THR A 72 -2.18 15.62 5.30
N PRO A 73 -1.64 16.23 6.38
CA PRO A 73 -1.09 15.52 7.50
C PRO A 73 -2.03 14.41 8.00
N PRO A 74 -1.49 13.32 8.59
CA PRO A 74 -2.28 12.22 9.15
C PRO A 74 -3.40 12.64 10.11
N TYR A 75 -3.31 13.82 10.74
CA TYR A 75 -4.31 14.35 11.67
C TYR A 75 -5.49 15.08 11.00
N LEU A 76 -5.50 15.21 9.67
CA LEU A 76 -6.65 15.71 8.90
C LEU A 76 -7.45 14.55 8.24
N TRP A 77 -7.16 13.30 8.59
CA TRP A 77 -8.11 12.21 8.34
C TRP A 77 -9.42 12.53 9.08
N PRO A 78 -10.61 12.28 8.50
CA PRO A 78 -11.85 12.36 9.27
C PRO A 78 -11.73 11.47 10.52
N GLU A 79 -12.36 11.86 11.64
CA GLU A 79 -12.35 11.19 12.96
C GLU A 79 -12.68 9.68 12.95
N CYS A 80 -13.12 9.16 11.82
CA CYS A 80 -13.72 7.84 11.70
C CYS A 80 -12.67 6.76 11.39
N VAL A 81 -12.10 6.24 12.47
CA VAL A 81 -11.33 4.99 12.48
C VAL A 81 -12.22 3.83 12.02
N PRO A 82 -11.81 2.98 11.05
CA PRO A 82 -12.58 1.79 10.67
C PRO A 82 -12.81 0.88 11.89
N ASP A 83 -14.06 0.50 12.17
CA ASP A 83 -14.36 -0.47 13.22
C ASP A 83 -13.98 -1.89 12.74
N PRO A 84 -12.97 -2.54 13.35
CA PRO A 84 -12.56 -3.89 12.97
C PRO A 84 -13.65 -4.95 13.22
N GLY A 85 -14.65 -4.65 14.06
CA GLY A 85 -15.80 -5.52 14.35
C GLY A 85 -16.99 -5.37 13.40
N ALA A 86 -16.99 -4.38 12.50
CA ALA A 86 -18.08 -4.15 11.58
C ALA A 86 -18.22 -5.30 10.57
N ARG A 87 -19.47 -5.74 10.33
CA ARG A 87 -19.75 -6.78 9.34
C ARG A 87 -19.40 -6.27 7.95
N ARG A 88 -18.39 -6.89 7.31
CA ARG A 88 -17.97 -6.53 5.97
C ARG A 88 -19.03 -6.91 4.94
N PRO A 89 -19.48 -5.98 4.08
CA PRO A 89 -20.48 -6.26 3.07
C PRO A 89 -19.88 -7.02 1.88
N ILE A 90 -18.57 -6.92 1.66
CA ILE A 90 -17.82 -7.64 0.65
C ILE A 90 -16.73 -8.47 1.33
N ASP A 91 -16.73 -9.76 1.05
CA ASP A 91 -15.73 -10.71 1.56
C ASP A 91 -14.70 -11.03 0.48
N LEU A 92 -13.42 -11.00 0.82
CA LEU A 92 -12.34 -11.44 -0.05
C LEU A 92 -12.52 -12.89 -0.50
N ALA A 93 -13.10 -13.74 0.35
CA ALA A 93 -13.38 -15.15 0.04
C ALA A 93 -14.43 -15.34 -1.07
N SER A 94 -15.19 -14.30 -1.43
CA SER A 94 -16.12 -14.35 -2.57
C SER A 94 -15.41 -14.54 -3.91
N ARG A 95 -14.11 -14.22 -3.99
CA ARG A 95 -13.24 -14.53 -5.13
C ARG A 95 -12.40 -15.77 -4.81
N VAL A 96 -12.74 -16.88 -5.48
CA VAL A 96 -12.04 -18.16 -5.33
C VAL A 96 -10.52 -17.99 -5.45
N GLY A 97 -9.78 -18.49 -4.46
CA GLY A 97 -8.31 -18.47 -4.40
C GLY A 97 -7.67 -17.14 -4.00
N ALA A 98 -8.43 -16.04 -3.89
CA ALA A 98 -7.85 -14.74 -3.56
C ALA A 98 -7.23 -14.69 -2.16
N VAL A 99 -7.88 -15.34 -1.18
CA VAL A 99 -7.37 -15.44 0.19
C VAL A 99 -6.03 -16.16 0.23
N ASP A 100 -5.94 -17.33 -0.41
CA ASP A 100 -4.72 -18.16 -0.40
C ASP A 100 -3.57 -17.47 -1.13
N LEU A 101 -3.84 -16.82 -2.27
CA LEU A 101 -2.82 -16.08 -3.02
C LEU A 101 -2.28 -14.88 -2.23
N LEU A 102 -3.16 -14.10 -1.60
CA LEU A 102 -2.74 -12.97 -0.77
C LEU A 102 -1.99 -13.44 0.48
N ALA A 103 -2.40 -14.55 1.09
CA ALA A 103 -1.68 -15.15 2.22
C ALA A 103 -0.28 -15.64 1.80
N ALA A 104 -0.16 -16.30 0.65
CA ALA A 104 1.12 -16.75 0.11
C ALA A 104 2.05 -15.57 -0.21
N TRP A 105 1.51 -14.51 -0.83
CA TRP A 105 2.28 -13.30 -1.10
C TRP A 105 2.71 -12.61 0.21
N ARG A 106 1.81 -12.46 1.19
CA ARG A 106 2.15 -11.88 2.50
C ARG A 106 3.26 -12.67 3.19
N LYS A 107 3.17 -14.00 3.18
CA LYS A 107 4.20 -14.89 3.72
C LYS A 107 5.55 -14.68 3.03
N TYR A 108 5.55 -14.60 1.70
CA TYR A 108 6.77 -14.31 0.95
C TYR A 108 7.35 -12.93 1.28
N SER A 109 6.52 -11.89 1.35
CA SER A 109 6.99 -10.51 1.54
C SER A 109 7.41 -10.19 2.97
N LEU A 110 6.79 -10.81 3.98
CA LEU A 110 6.95 -10.45 5.40
C LEU A 110 7.62 -11.52 6.27
N ASP A 111 7.38 -12.81 5.99
CA ASP A 111 7.80 -13.89 6.89
C ASP A 111 9.14 -14.52 6.51
N ARG A 112 9.79 -14.03 5.45
CA ARG A 112 11.13 -14.47 5.07
C ARG A 112 12.19 -13.60 5.75
N ASP A 113 13.30 -14.23 6.12
CA ASP A 113 14.53 -13.51 6.42
C ASP A 113 15.38 -13.44 5.14
N SER A 114 16.01 -12.29 4.90
CA SER A 114 17.13 -12.16 3.97
C SER A 114 18.39 -11.83 4.75
N THR A 115 19.54 -11.81 4.07
CA THR A 115 20.85 -11.54 4.69
C THR A 115 20.92 -10.17 5.37
N VAL A 116 20.07 -9.22 4.97
CA VAL A 116 20.03 -7.85 5.50
C VAL A 116 18.66 -7.49 6.09
N LEU A 117 17.55 -7.85 5.43
CA LEU A 117 16.20 -7.58 5.94
C LEU A 117 15.66 -8.79 6.70
N THR A 118 15.69 -8.66 8.03
CA THR A 118 15.03 -9.58 8.95
C THR A 118 13.51 -9.40 8.92
N ARG A 119 12.78 -10.38 9.45
CA ARG A 119 11.34 -10.26 9.74
C ARG A 119 10.99 -9.01 10.54
N ARG A 120 11.87 -8.61 11.45
CA ARG A 120 11.70 -7.39 12.26
C ARG A 120 11.72 -6.13 11.38
N HIS A 121 12.71 -6.00 10.49
CA HIS A 121 12.76 -4.89 9.54
C HIS A 121 11.51 -4.83 8.66
N ARG A 122 11.02 -5.99 8.20
CA ARG A 122 9.79 -6.09 7.40
C ARG A 122 8.54 -5.70 8.20
N ALA A 123 8.47 -6.04 9.48
CA ALA A 123 7.40 -5.62 10.38
C ALA A 123 7.39 -4.10 10.61
N VAL A 124 8.57 -3.48 10.78
CA VAL A 124 8.71 -2.02 10.88
C VAL A 124 8.19 -1.34 9.59
N ILE A 125 8.60 -1.83 8.41
CA ILE A 125 8.11 -1.34 7.12
C ILE A 125 6.59 -1.47 7.02
N ALA A 126 6.06 -2.67 7.34
CA ALA A 126 4.63 -2.93 7.29
C ALA A 126 3.84 -1.99 8.18
N TYR A 127 4.31 -1.75 9.41
CA TYR A 127 3.67 -0.82 10.33
C TYR A 127 3.74 0.63 9.83
N ALA A 128 4.87 1.09 9.29
CA ALA A 128 4.99 2.44 8.73
C ALA A 128 3.99 2.68 7.59
N VAL A 129 3.89 1.72 6.66
CA VAL A 129 2.91 1.77 5.57
C VAL A 129 1.47 1.77 6.12
N ALA A 130 1.20 0.89 7.08
CA ALA A 130 -0.12 0.76 7.70
C ALA A 130 -0.56 2.07 8.38
N VAL A 131 0.35 2.72 9.10
CA VAL A 131 0.10 4.06 9.66
C VAL A 131 -0.30 5.01 8.55
N ARG A 132 0.46 5.15 7.45
CA ARG A 132 0.14 6.10 6.38
C ARG A 132 -1.20 5.84 5.67
N LEU A 133 -1.67 4.60 5.70
CA LEU A 133 -2.92 4.19 5.05
C LEU A 133 -4.10 4.02 6.02
N GLY A 134 -3.90 4.21 7.33
CA GLY A 134 -4.93 4.00 8.35
C GLY A 134 -5.31 2.53 8.58
N ASP A 135 -4.39 1.60 8.31
CA ASP A 135 -4.62 0.16 8.49
C ASP A 135 -4.36 -0.29 9.92
N MET A 136 -5.44 -0.42 10.70
CA MET A 136 -5.39 -0.84 12.10
C MET A 136 -5.16 -2.35 12.27
N SER A 137 -5.13 -3.14 11.19
CA SER A 137 -4.95 -4.60 11.26
C SER A 137 -3.49 -5.03 11.43
N VAL A 138 -2.54 -4.11 11.22
CA VAL A 138 -1.11 -4.38 11.35
C VAL A 138 -0.64 -4.12 12.78
N THR A 139 0.09 -5.08 13.35
CA THR A 139 0.64 -4.97 14.70
C THR A 139 1.63 -3.80 14.80
N GLN A 140 1.42 -2.95 15.80
CA GLN A 140 2.33 -1.85 16.11
C GLN A 140 3.75 -2.37 16.35
N THR A 141 4.71 -1.77 15.65
CA THR A 141 6.12 -2.13 15.76
C THR A 141 6.95 -0.87 15.91
N GLU A 142 7.65 -0.74 17.03
CA GLU A 142 8.53 0.40 17.29
C GLU A 142 9.84 0.28 16.51
N ARG A 143 10.40 1.44 16.14
CA ARG A 143 11.73 1.59 15.56
C ARG A 143 12.75 1.88 16.66
N HIS A 144 13.92 1.26 16.58
CA HIS A 144 14.99 1.34 17.56
C HIS A 144 16.38 1.48 16.92
N THR A 145 16.55 1.14 15.64
CA THR A 145 17.85 1.23 14.95
C THR A 145 17.89 2.36 13.90
N PRO A 146 19.10 2.85 13.54
CA PRO A 146 19.26 3.77 12.42
C PRO A 146 18.72 3.21 11.10
N LEU A 147 18.96 1.91 10.83
CA LEU A 147 18.43 1.24 9.64
C LEU A 147 16.89 1.24 9.65
N GLU A 148 16.26 0.91 10.77
CA GLU A 148 14.80 0.95 10.90
C GLU A 148 14.23 2.35 10.65
N THR A 149 14.95 3.40 11.03
CA THR A 149 14.55 4.79 10.73
C THR A 149 14.51 5.05 9.23
N VAL A 150 15.58 4.68 8.52
CA VAL A 150 15.65 4.87 7.07
C VAL A 150 14.63 4.00 6.33
N LEU A 151 14.33 2.81 6.83
CA LEU A 151 13.27 1.95 6.27
C LEU A 151 11.87 2.56 6.42
N VAL A 152 11.61 3.28 7.52
CA VAL A 152 10.37 4.05 7.71
C VAL A 152 10.31 5.21 6.69
N ASP A 153 11.40 5.95 6.51
CA ASP A 153 11.44 7.05 5.54
C ASP A 153 11.23 6.54 4.11
N LEU A 154 11.82 5.38 3.76
CA LEU A 154 11.55 4.71 2.49
C LEU A 154 10.07 4.31 2.36
N ALA A 155 9.49 3.72 3.40
CA ALA A 155 8.08 3.33 3.40
C ALA A 155 7.16 4.54 3.17
N ASP A 156 7.51 5.70 3.72
CA ASP A 156 6.82 6.96 3.48
C ASP A 156 6.92 7.41 2.02
N VAL A 157 8.13 7.37 1.43
CA VAL A 157 8.33 7.69 0.00
C VAL A 157 7.53 6.73 -0.87
N VAL A 158 7.66 5.42 -0.66
CA VAL A 158 6.91 4.40 -1.42
C VAL A 158 5.40 4.62 -1.30
N THR A 159 4.91 5.01 -0.12
CA THR A 159 3.46 5.15 0.10
C THR A 159 2.93 6.44 -0.51
N LEU A 160 3.59 7.58 -0.23
CA LEU A 160 3.06 8.93 -0.45
C LEU A 160 3.64 9.63 -1.69
N ALA A 161 4.87 9.31 -2.08
CA ALA A 161 5.56 9.99 -3.17
C ALA A 161 6.41 9.01 -4.02
N PRO A 162 5.82 7.94 -4.57
CA PRO A 162 6.58 6.89 -5.25
C PRO A 162 7.34 7.37 -6.50
N TRP A 163 6.90 8.46 -7.15
CA TRP A 163 7.63 9.11 -8.24
C TRP A 163 8.98 9.72 -7.81
N ARG A 164 9.27 9.76 -6.50
CA ARG A 164 10.58 10.17 -5.96
C ARG A 164 11.53 8.98 -5.75
N LEU A 165 11.09 7.75 -6.02
CA LEU A 165 11.96 6.58 -5.97
C LEU A 165 13.06 6.73 -7.02
N GLY A 166 14.29 6.45 -6.60
CA GLY A 166 15.48 6.69 -7.41
C GLY A 166 16.72 6.90 -6.56
N PRO A 167 17.86 7.28 -7.18
CA PRO A 167 19.16 7.34 -6.50
C PRO A 167 19.16 8.15 -5.20
N GLU A 168 18.46 9.29 -5.17
CA GLU A 168 18.37 10.14 -3.97
C GLU A 168 17.60 9.46 -2.82
N ALA A 169 16.48 8.79 -3.13
CA ALA A 169 15.72 8.04 -2.12
C ALA A 169 16.49 6.81 -1.61
N PHE A 170 17.40 6.26 -2.42
CA PHE A 170 18.16 5.05 -2.08
C PHE A 170 19.48 5.34 -1.35
N ALA A 171 20.05 6.54 -1.48
CA ALA A 171 21.31 6.91 -0.85
C ALA A 171 21.33 6.69 0.69
N PRO A 172 20.26 7.06 1.45
CA PRO A 172 20.20 6.79 2.88
C PRO A 172 20.20 5.29 3.22
N LEU A 173 19.56 4.44 2.40
CA LEU A 173 19.52 3.00 2.61
C LEU A 173 20.91 2.39 2.45
N ARG A 174 21.65 2.83 1.42
CA ARG A 174 23.04 2.39 1.20
C ARG A 174 23.94 2.82 2.34
N ALA A 175 23.83 4.06 2.80
CA ALA A 175 24.57 4.56 3.96
C ALA A 175 24.26 3.79 5.26
N ALA A 176 23.06 3.19 5.35
CA ALA A 176 22.64 2.36 6.48
C ALA A 176 22.98 0.86 6.32
N GLY A 177 23.71 0.47 5.26
CA GLY A 177 24.23 -0.88 5.06
C GLY A 177 23.49 -1.75 4.04
N LEU A 178 22.54 -1.20 3.27
CA LEU A 178 21.96 -1.90 2.11
C LEU A 178 22.79 -1.60 0.86
N GLU A 179 23.99 -2.19 0.79
CA GLU A 179 25.00 -1.86 -0.23
C GLU A 179 24.62 -2.37 -1.62
N GLU A 180 23.92 -3.50 -1.71
CA GLU A 180 23.55 -4.13 -2.98
C GLU A 180 22.16 -3.69 -3.47
N ASP A 181 22.01 -3.57 -4.79
CA ASP A 181 20.74 -3.18 -5.43
C ASP A 181 19.60 -4.13 -5.07
N ALA A 182 19.89 -5.43 -4.95
CA ALA A 182 18.92 -6.44 -4.55
C ALA A 182 18.36 -6.20 -3.14
N GLN A 183 19.16 -5.63 -2.23
CA GLN A 183 18.76 -5.35 -0.85
C GLN A 183 17.88 -4.10 -0.78
N VAL A 184 18.26 -3.05 -1.52
CA VAL A 184 17.44 -1.84 -1.70
C VAL A 184 16.10 -2.21 -2.34
N PHE A 185 16.14 -3.03 -3.41
CA PHE A 185 14.94 -3.51 -4.08
C PHE A 185 14.06 -4.35 -3.15
N ASP A 186 14.63 -5.22 -2.31
CA ASP A 186 13.86 -5.99 -1.32
C ASP A 186 13.13 -5.09 -0.32
N ALA A 187 13.75 -3.98 0.13
CA ALA A 187 13.10 -3.00 0.99
C ALA A 187 11.92 -2.32 0.28
N VAL A 188 12.12 -1.87 -0.97
CA VAL A 188 11.08 -1.23 -1.78
C VAL A 188 9.94 -2.19 -2.09
N ALA A 189 10.25 -3.40 -2.52
CA ALA A 189 9.26 -4.43 -2.84
C ALA A 189 8.45 -4.84 -1.61
N THR A 190 9.08 -4.91 -0.44
CA THR A 190 8.40 -5.14 0.84
C THR A 190 7.43 -4.00 1.13
N ALA A 191 7.88 -2.75 1.13
CA ALA A 191 7.03 -1.58 1.38
C ALA A 191 5.86 -1.51 0.38
N SER A 192 6.15 -1.70 -0.91
CA SER A 192 5.16 -1.69 -1.98
C SER A 192 4.12 -2.79 -1.81
N SER A 193 4.54 -4.02 -1.44
CA SER A 193 3.62 -5.12 -1.11
C SER A 193 2.71 -4.78 0.08
N CYS A 194 3.26 -4.17 1.13
CA CYS A 194 2.47 -3.70 2.27
C CYS A 194 1.38 -2.71 1.84
N THR A 195 1.65 -1.85 0.85
CA THR A 195 0.61 -0.92 0.36
C THR A 195 -0.56 -1.66 -0.28
N VAL A 196 -0.34 -2.82 -0.90
CA VAL A 196 -1.42 -3.67 -1.46
C VAL A 196 -2.27 -4.22 -0.34
N PHE A 197 -1.63 -4.85 0.64
CA PHE A 197 -2.34 -5.50 1.75
C PHE A 197 -3.17 -4.49 2.55
N SER A 198 -2.58 -3.34 2.88
CA SER A 198 -3.26 -2.30 3.65
C SER A 198 -4.37 -1.62 2.88
N ARG A 199 -4.20 -1.32 1.57
CA ARG A 199 -5.31 -0.75 0.77
C ARG A 199 -6.50 -1.69 0.70
N ILE A 200 -6.27 -2.98 0.44
CA ILE A 200 -7.35 -3.98 0.40
C ILE A 200 -8.06 -4.04 1.76
N ALA A 201 -7.30 -4.15 2.85
CA ALA A 201 -7.86 -4.26 4.20
C ALA A 201 -8.68 -3.01 4.59
N VAL A 202 -8.11 -1.82 4.38
CA VAL A 202 -8.74 -0.54 4.73
C VAL A 202 -9.97 -0.29 3.88
N THR A 203 -9.90 -0.50 2.56
CA THR A 203 -11.06 -0.29 1.69
C THR A 203 -12.22 -1.22 2.05
N LEU A 204 -11.96 -2.51 2.25
CA LEU A 204 -13.03 -3.46 2.60
C LEU A 204 -13.64 -3.16 3.97
N ALA A 205 -12.84 -2.69 4.93
CA ALA A 205 -13.35 -2.25 6.23
C ALA A 205 -14.17 -0.95 6.11
N ALA A 206 -13.71 0.01 5.30
CA ALA A 206 -14.37 1.30 5.12
C ALA A 206 -15.75 1.17 4.49
N LEU A 207 -15.93 0.25 3.53
CA LEU A 207 -17.22 -0.01 2.88
C LEU A 207 -18.29 -0.61 3.80
N ALA A 208 -17.91 -1.12 4.98
CA ALA A 208 -18.84 -1.63 5.99
C ALA A 208 -19.56 -0.55 6.80
N ARG A 209 -19.21 0.72 6.58
CA ARG A 209 -19.73 1.88 7.31
C ARG A 209 -20.96 2.48 6.67
#